data_AF-A0A2M8FPH8-F1
#
_entry.id   AF-A0A2M8FPH8-F1
#
_cell.length_a   1.000
_cell.length_b   1.000
_cell.length_c   1.000
_cell.angle_alpha   90.00
_cell.angle_beta   90.00
_cell.angle_gamma   90.00
#
_symmetry.space_group_name_H-M   'P 1'
#
loop_
_entity.id
_entity.type
_entity.pdbx_description
1 polymer ?
#
loop_
_entity_poly.entity_id
_entity_poly.type
_entity_poly.pdbx_seq_one_letter_code
_entity_poly.pdbx_strand_id
1 'polypeptide(L)'
;MRYWILKLSSILFFIIVLKTQSNAQFINVSHYENKAQAYAILSAQFSKEAYFHAKTVKNLIHIKNNCDTGFVFTQLALEYADSALIVADKSSVEAILVMKRAINYQQNAKLLFQEIKNTQKTKTSNTLVFALGNAVDDAYLASLLFDFVEDSVNVEEKMETKPRDVSRLETDEFSFMTIKELFGTRLVEIEDELTNLEKEAINKEGEDLIALNMVIEQLKKEQVSFSNDMKNSGDKLVSIRNELSEEMLKVVDATIFTTQKQGFYNENVPIPLNTELPEGLVYKIQVGFFQNQLPEAHFDGIFPLASEQVDNVYFRYTAGSFSVYQEAKNALLEINKKGYKDAFVVAYFNGKKITISEALKFEIKN
;
A
#
# COMPACT_ATOMS: atom_id res chain seq x y z
N MET A 1 -10.81 18.11 -9.34
CA MET A 1 -11.13 17.95 -7.91
C MET A 1 -12.45 17.20 -7.64
N ARG A 2 -13.57 17.55 -8.29
CA ARG A 2 -14.84 16.79 -8.18
C ARG A 2 -14.81 15.34 -8.74
N TYR A 3 -13.92 15.05 -9.70
CA TYR A 3 -13.90 13.76 -10.41
C TYR A 3 -13.17 12.62 -9.66
N TRP A 4 -12.27 12.94 -8.72
CA TRP A 4 -11.50 11.95 -7.94
C TRP A 4 -12.17 11.61 -6.59
N ILE A 5 -12.82 12.60 -5.96
CA ILE A 5 -13.65 12.40 -4.77
C ILE A 5 -14.80 11.43 -5.07
N LEU A 6 -15.35 11.44 -6.30
CA LEU A 6 -16.36 10.49 -6.75
C LEU A 6 -15.82 9.06 -6.93
N LYS A 7 -14.53 8.85 -7.26
CA LYS A 7 -13.94 7.53 -7.48
C LYS A 7 -13.56 6.81 -6.17
N LEU A 8 -12.92 7.51 -5.22
CA LEU A 8 -12.60 6.96 -3.90
C LEU A 8 -13.85 6.74 -3.05
N SER A 9 -14.81 7.68 -3.10
CA SER A 9 -16.14 7.48 -2.53
C SER A 9 -16.84 6.27 -3.15
N SER A 10 -16.74 6.07 -4.46
CA SER A 10 -17.40 4.92 -5.10
C SER A 10 -16.78 3.58 -4.74
N ILE A 11 -15.45 3.48 -4.50
CA ILE A 11 -14.76 2.23 -4.11
C ILE A 11 -15.00 1.89 -2.63
N LEU A 12 -14.93 2.88 -1.74
CA LEU A 12 -15.21 2.70 -0.30
C LEU A 12 -16.69 2.37 -0.06
N PHE A 13 -17.59 3.03 -0.80
CA PHE A 13 -19.03 2.69 -0.83
C PHE A 13 -19.26 1.32 -1.46
N PHE A 14 -18.44 0.89 -2.42
CA PHE A 14 -18.51 -0.45 -3.00
C PHE A 14 -18.11 -1.55 -2.03
N ILE A 15 -17.08 -1.36 -1.21
CA ILE A 15 -16.64 -2.34 -0.19
C ILE A 15 -17.73 -2.52 0.88
N ILE A 16 -18.38 -1.43 1.29
CA ILE A 16 -19.52 -1.47 2.23
C ILE A 16 -20.73 -2.17 1.58
N VAL A 17 -21.02 -1.91 0.30
CA VAL A 17 -22.11 -2.57 -0.44
C VAL A 17 -21.80 -4.05 -0.72
N LEU A 18 -20.54 -4.43 -0.97
CA LEU A 18 -20.15 -5.83 -1.20
C LEU A 18 -20.22 -6.69 0.06
N LYS A 19 -19.91 -6.11 1.23
CA LYS A 19 -20.09 -6.77 2.54
C LYS A 19 -21.55 -7.15 2.82
N THR A 20 -22.51 -6.51 2.13
CA THR A 20 -23.94 -6.83 2.23
C THR A 20 -24.41 -7.87 1.21
N GLN A 21 -23.59 -8.27 0.23
CA GLN A 21 -23.99 -9.21 -0.83
C GLN A 21 -23.29 -10.57 -0.80
N SER A 22 -22.08 -10.70 -0.23
CA SER A 22 -21.43 -12.01 -0.07
C SER A 22 -21.62 -12.56 1.35
N ASN A 23 -22.28 -13.72 1.45
CA ASN A 23 -22.35 -14.52 2.68
C ASN A 23 -21.01 -15.25 2.99
N ALA A 24 -19.89 -14.81 2.39
CA ALA A 24 -18.60 -15.48 2.50
C ALA A 24 -17.87 -14.97 3.76
N GLN A 25 -17.67 -15.86 4.72
CA GLN A 25 -16.85 -15.59 5.90
C GLN A 25 -15.37 -15.66 5.48
N PHE A 26 -14.74 -14.50 5.28
CA PHE A 26 -13.31 -14.41 5.04
C PHE A 26 -12.55 -14.86 6.29
N ILE A 27 -11.39 -15.50 6.08
CA ILE A 27 -10.59 -15.93 7.22
C ILE A 27 -9.97 -14.73 7.95
N ASN A 28 -9.71 -14.90 9.24
CA ASN A 28 -8.86 -13.98 9.98
C ASN A 28 -7.43 -14.50 9.98
N VAL A 29 -6.50 -13.69 9.46
CA VAL A 29 -5.06 -14.02 9.38
C VAL A 29 -4.45 -14.29 10.77
N SER A 30 -5.03 -13.72 11.84
CA SER A 30 -4.56 -13.95 13.21
C SER A 30 -4.71 -15.41 13.66
N HIS A 31 -5.67 -16.16 13.11
CA HIS A 31 -5.94 -17.56 13.49
C HIS A 31 -4.95 -18.58 12.91
N TYR A 32 -4.00 -18.14 12.08
CA TYR A 32 -3.03 -19.01 11.42
C TYR A 32 -1.64 -18.71 11.95
N GLU A 33 -0.91 -19.74 12.35
CA GLU A 33 0.50 -19.65 12.73
C GLU A 33 1.36 -19.32 11.51
N ASN A 34 1.16 -20.04 10.40
CA ASN A 34 1.81 -19.72 9.13
C ASN A 34 1.06 -18.59 8.41
N LYS A 35 1.65 -17.38 8.41
CA LYS A 35 1.07 -16.22 7.73
C LYS A 35 1.05 -16.34 6.21
N ALA A 36 1.96 -17.10 5.60
CA ALA A 36 1.97 -17.33 4.15
C ALA A 36 0.76 -18.16 3.72
N GLN A 37 0.43 -19.19 4.51
CA GLN A 37 -0.79 -19.98 4.36
C GLN A 37 -2.03 -19.08 4.45
N ALA A 38 -2.12 -18.23 5.48
CA ALA A 38 -3.27 -17.34 5.67
C ALA A 38 -3.48 -16.38 4.48
N TYR A 39 -2.41 -15.73 4.02
CA TYR A 39 -2.52 -14.82 2.87
C TYR A 39 -2.85 -15.56 1.57
N ALA A 40 -2.36 -16.78 1.38
CA ALA A 40 -2.73 -17.61 0.24
C ALA A 40 -4.24 -17.98 0.26
N ILE A 41 -4.81 -18.27 1.44
CA ILE A 41 -6.26 -18.51 1.60
C ILE A 41 -7.07 -17.25 1.27
N LEU A 42 -6.65 -16.08 1.75
CA LEU A 42 -7.34 -14.82 1.40
C LEU A 42 -7.29 -14.54 -0.09
N SER A 43 -6.12 -14.74 -0.72
CA SER A 43 -5.98 -14.62 -2.17
C SER A 43 -6.94 -15.54 -2.92
N ALA A 44 -7.10 -16.78 -2.45
CA ALA A 44 -8.06 -17.73 -3.01
C ALA A 44 -9.52 -17.29 -2.81
N GLN A 45 -9.87 -16.80 -1.62
CA GLN A 45 -11.22 -16.31 -1.31
C GLN A 45 -11.62 -15.12 -2.18
N PHE A 46 -10.72 -14.15 -2.38
CA PHE A 46 -10.98 -13.02 -3.27
C PHE A 46 -11.00 -13.41 -4.75
N SER A 47 -10.15 -14.35 -5.17
CA SER A 47 -10.21 -14.93 -6.52
C SER A 47 -11.56 -15.63 -6.77
N LYS A 48 -12.13 -16.25 -5.74
CA LYS A 48 -13.44 -16.92 -5.80
C LYS A 48 -14.60 -15.92 -5.92
N GLU A 49 -14.55 -14.80 -5.21
CA GLU A 49 -15.54 -13.73 -5.40
C GLU A 49 -15.46 -13.16 -6.83
N ALA A 50 -14.25 -12.89 -7.34
CA ALA A 50 -14.06 -12.49 -8.73
C ALA A 50 -14.61 -13.53 -9.71
N TYR A 51 -14.41 -14.83 -9.45
CA TYR A 51 -14.93 -15.92 -10.25
C TYR A 51 -16.47 -15.91 -10.34
N PHE A 52 -17.18 -15.65 -9.25
CA PHE A 52 -18.64 -15.55 -9.28
C PHE A 52 -19.11 -14.41 -10.18
N HIS A 53 -18.47 -13.24 -10.10
CA HIS A 53 -18.77 -12.14 -11.01
C HIS A 53 -18.44 -12.50 -12.46
N ALA A 54 -17.31 -13.16 -12.73
CA ALA A 54 -16.98 -13.64 -14.07
C ALA A 54 -18.03 -14.57 -14.68
N LYS A 55 -18.67 -15.44 -13.88
CA LYS A 55 -19.77 -16.31 -14.38
C LYS A 55 -20.99 -15.51 -14.80
N THR A 56 -21.28 -14.40 -14.12
CA THR A 56 -22.43 -13.54 -14.44
C THR A 56 -22.21 -12.63 -15.64
N VAL A 57 -20.96 -12.39 -16.06
CA VAL A 57 -20.61 -11.59 -17.25
C VAL A 57 -21.16 -12.17 -18.55
N LYS A 58 -21.53 -13.46 -18.59
CA LYS A 58 -22.23 -14.07 -19.74
C LYS A 58 -23.64 -13.52 -19.93
N ASN A 59 -24.26 -12.99 -18.88
CA ASN A 59 -25.55 -12.35 -18.95
C ASN A 59 -25.35 -10.90 -19.42
N LEU A 60 -25.99 -10.52 -20.54
CA LEU A 60 -25.83 -9.19 -21.16
C LEU A 60 -26.30 -8.03 -20.26
N ILE A 61 -27.03 -8.36 -19.20
CA ILE A 61 -27.55 -7.40 -18.23
C ILE A 61 -26.49 -7.19 -17.13
N HIS A 62 -26.07 -5.93 -16.92
CA HIS A 62 -25.06 -5.52 -15.92
C HIS A 62 -23.60 -5.95 -16.17
N ILE A 63 -23.19 -6.25 -17.41
CA ILE A 63 -21.80 -6.62 -17.76
C ILE A 63 -20.78 -5.66 -17.12
N LYS A 64 -20.96 -4.34 -17.26
CA LYS A 64 -20.01 -3.35 -16.74
C LYS A 64 -19.85 -3.44 -15.23
N ASN A 65 -20.95 -3.54 -14.48
CA ASN A 65 -20.91 -3.63 -13.02
C ASN A 65 -20.22 -4.91 -12.59
N ASN A 66 -20.55 -6.06 -13.20
CA ASN A 66 -19.91 -7.33 -12.89
C ASN A 66 -18.41 -7.32 -13.23
N CYS A 67 -18.02 -6.67 -14.33
CA CYS A 67 -16.61 -6.50 -14.66
C CYS A 67 -15.88 -5.58 -13.69
N ASP A 68 -16.49 -4.48 -13.25
CA ASP A 68 -15.90 -3.56 -12.27
C ASP A 68 -15.71 -4.25 -10.92
N THR A 69 -16.73 -4.95 -10.42
CA THR A 69 -16.62 -5.72 -9.18
C THR A 69 -15.58 -6.82 -9.27
N GLY A 70 -15.63 -7.63 -10.33
CA GLY A 70 -14.69 -8.74 -10.53
C GLY A 70 -13.24 -8.25 -10.68
N PHE A 71 -13.04 -7.10 -11.31
CA PHE A 71 -11.72 -6.46 -11.40
C PHE A 71 -11.17 -6.10 -10.03
N VAL A 72 -11.97 -5.44 -9.17
CA VAL A 72 -11.56 -5.07 -7.81
C VAL A 72 -11.21 -6.30 -6.98
N PHE A 73 -12.04 -7.34 -7.01
CA PHE A 73 -11.73 -8.58 -6.29
C PHE A 73 -10.47 -9.27 -6.81
N THR A 74 -10.23 -9.22 -8.12
CA THR A 74 -8.97 -9.73 -8.70
C THR A 74 -7.76 -8.94 -8.22
N GLN A 75 -7.87 -7.63 -8.00
CA GLN A 75 -6.78 -6.82 -7.45
C GLN A 75 -6.49 -7.18 -6.00
N LEU A 76 -7.52 -7.30 -5.15
CA LEU A 76 -7.36 -7.73 -3.77
C LEU A 76 -6.71 -9.12 -3.69
N ALA A 77 -7.11 -10.04 -4.58
CA ALA A 77 -6.50 -11.37 -4.65
C ALA A 77 -5.00 -11.32 -4.97
N LEU A 78 -4.57 -10.44 -5.88
CA LEU A 78 -3.16 -10.23 -6.21
C LEU A 78 -2.36 -9.67 -5.03
N GLU A 79 -2.92 -8.70 -4.30
CA GLU A 79 -2.28 -8.09 -3.13
C GLU A 79 -2.03 -9.12 -2.01
N TYR A 80 -3.02 -9.99 -1.76
CA TYR A 80 -2.84 -11.10 -0.82
C TYR A 80 -1.90 -12.18 -1.35
N ALA A 81 -1.85 -12.40 -2.66
CA ALA A 81 -0.88 -13.33 -3.24
C ALA A 81 0.56 -12.88 -3.05
N ASP A 82 0.82 -11.59 -3.28
CA ASP A 82 2.11 -10.97 -3.04
C ASP A 82 2.47 -11.01 -1.55
N SER A 83 1.50 -10.74 -0.68
CA SER A 83 1.69 -10.84 0.78
C SER A 83 2.08 -12.25 1.21
N ALA A 84 1.48 -13.29 0.64
CA ALA A 84 1.83 -14.69 0.90
C ALA A 84 3.27 -14.99 0.51
N LEU A 85 3.73 -14.52 -0.65
CA LEU A 85 5.10 -14.71 -1.12
C LEU A 85 6.14 -13.95 -0.27
N ILE A 86 5.79 -12.79 0.26
CA ILE A 86 6.69 -11.97 1.09
C ILE A 86 6.99 -12.65 2.44
N VAL A 87 5.97 -13.28 3.04
CA VAL A 87 6.11 -13.89 4.37
C VAL A 87 6.41 -15.39 4.32
N ALA A 88 6.46 -15.98 3.12
CA ALA A 88 6.82 -17.38 2.92
C ALA A 88 8.28 -17.66 3.32
N ASP A 89 8.51 -18.83 3.93
CA ASP A 89 9.85 -19.35 4.09
C ASP A 89 10.43 -19.71 2.70
N LYS A 90 11.69 -19.37 2.46
CA LYS A 90 12.36 -19.60 1.17
C LYS A 90 12.49 -21.09 0.83
N SER A 91 12.47 -21.97 1.84
CA SER A 91 12.47 -23.43 1.68
C SER A 91 11.14 -23.96 1.14
N SER A 92 10.03 -23.21 1.22
CA SER A 92 8.73 -23.58 0.66
C SER A 92 8.66 -23.41 -0.87
N VAL A 93 9.65 -23.95 -1.59
CA VAL A 93 9.86 -23.75 -3.03
C VAL A 93 8.62 -24.13 -3.84
N GLU A 94 8.00 -25.27 -3.53
CA GLU A 94 6.81 -25.74 -4.24
C GLU A 94 5.61 -24.81 -4.01
N ALA A 95 5.36 -24.40 -2.75
CA ALA A 95 4.29 -23.46 -2.41
C ALA A 95 4.49 -22.10 -3.12
N ILE A 96 5.72 -21.58 -3.15
CA ILE A 96 6.08 -20.33 -3.84
C ILE A 96 5.82 -20.44 -5.35
N LEU A 97 6.19 -21.55 -5.98
CA LEU A 97 5.98 -21.77 -7.42
C LEU A 97 4.50 -21.84 -7.76
N VAL A 98 3.71 -22.57 -6.98
CA VAL A 98 2.26 -22.68 -7.16
C VAL A 98 1.60 -21.30 -6.95
N MET A 99 2.03 -20.54 -5.95
CA MET A 99 1.48 -19.20 -5.72
C MET A 99 1.80 -18.22 -6.85
N LYS A 100 3.01 -18.27 -7.42
CA LYS A 100 3.36 -17.49 -8.62
C LYS A 100 2.49 -17.87 -9.83
N ARG A 101 2.10 -19.14 -9.95
CA ARG A 101 1.17 -19.58 -11.00
C ARG A 101 -0.23 -18.99 -10.80
N ALA A 102 -0.73 -18.95 -9.56
CA ALA A 102 -1.98 -18.25 -9.22
C ALA A 102 -1.95 -16.76 -9.62
N ILE A 103 -0.84 -16.06 -9.33
CA ILE A 103 -0.64 -14.65 -9.70
C ILE A 103 -0.76 -14.44 -11.22
N ASN A 104 -0.14 -15.31 -12.02
CA ASN A 104 -0.23 -15.21 -13.48
C ASN A 104 -1.67 -15.33 -13.99
N TYR A 105 -2.45 -16.24 -13.40
CA TYR A 105 -3.87 -16.38 -13.73
C TYR A 105 -4.69 -15.14 -13.31
N GLN A 106 -4.42 -14.59 -12.13
CA GLN A 106 -5.08 -13.37 -11.64
C GLN A 106 -4.75 -12.15 -12.52
N GLN A 107 -3.49 -11.99 -12.93
CA GLN A 107 -3.06 -10.92 -13.85
C GLN A 107 -3.77 -11.03 -15.20
N ASN A 108 -3.89 -12.24 -15.75
CA ASN A 108 -4.65 -12.46 -16.99
C ASN A 108 -6.14 -12.13 -16.80
N ALA A 109 -6.76 -12.60 -15.70
CA ALA A 109 -8.15 -12.30 -15.39
C ALA A 109 -8.43 -10.79 -15.28
N LYS A 110 -7.51 -10.03 -14.68
CA LYS A 110 -7.58 -8.58 -14.56
C LYS A 110 -7.67 -7.90 -15.94
N LEU A 111 -6.84 -8.31 -16.90
CA LEU A 111 -6.86 -7.80 -18.27
C LEU A 111 -8.17 -8.16 -18.99
N LEU A 112 -8.64 -9.40 -18.82
CA LEU A 112 -9.88 -9.88 -19.43
C LEU A 112 -11.12 -9.13 -18.91
N PHE A 113 -11.19 -8.81 -17.61
CA PHE A 113 -12.26 -7.98 -17.07
C PHE A 113 -12.30 -6.59 -17.72
N GLN A 114 -11.13 -5.96 -17.93
CA GLN A 114 -11.04 -4.67 -18.60
C GLN A 114 -11.44 -4.75 -20.08
N GLU A 115 -11.00 -5.78 -20.78
CA GLU A 115 -11.36 -6.02 -22.18
C GLU A 115 -12.87 -6.19 -22.34
N ILE A 116 -13.50 -7.05 -21.53
CA ILE A 116 -14.94 -7.31 -21.61
C ILE A 116 -15.73 -6.05 -21.22
N LYS A 117 -15.29 -5.30 -20.22
CA LYS A 117 -15.91 -4.01 -19.85
C LYS A 117 -15.90 -3.03 -21.02
N ASN A 118 -14.77 -2.89 -21.70
CA ASN A 118 -14.58 -1.92 -22.78
C ASN A 118 -15.34 -2.32 -24.04
N THR A 119 -15.25 -3.60 -24.42
CA THR A 119 -15.85 -4.11 -25.65
C THR A 119 -17.33 -4.47 -25.49
N GLN A 120 -17.77 -4.75 -24.26
CA GLN A 120 -19.08 -5.33 -23.93
C GLN A 120 -19.35 -6.66 -24.66
N LYS A 121 -18.30 -7.35 -25.10
CA LYS A 121 -18.38 -8.65 -25.79
C LYS A 121 -17.99 -9.76 -24.83
N THR A 122 -18.76 -10.84 -24.84
CA THR A 122 -18.58 -11.98 -23.92
C THR A 122 -17.72 -13.11 -24.50
N LYS A 123 -17.08 -12.91 -25.66
CA LYS A 123 -16.29 -13.95 -26.35
C LYS A 123 -15.16 -14.52 -25.46
N THR A 124 -14.57 -13.69 -24.61
CA THR A 124 -13.48 -14.06 -23.70
C THR A 124 -13.96 -14.44 -22.29
N SER A 125 -15.28 -14.48 -22.03
CA SER A 125 -15.81 -14.78 -20.69
C SER A 125 -15.45 -16.20 -20.21
N ASN A 126 -15.35 -17.17 -21.13
CA ASN A 126 -14.92 -18.52 -20.78
C ASN A 126 -13.46 -18.56 -20.34
N THR A 127 -12.60 -17.80 -21.02
CA THR A 127 -11.18 -17.65 -20.66
C THR A 127 -11.02 -16.97 -19.31
N LEU A 128 -11.84 -15.96 -19.03
CA LEU A 128 -11.87 -15.27 -17.73
C LEU A 128 -12.27 -16.22 -16.59
N VAL A 129 -13.36 -16.98 -16.78
CA VAL A 129 -13.82 -17.98 -15.80
C VAL A 129 -12.77 -19.08 -15.60
N PHE A 130 -12.10 -19.51 -16.67
CA PHE A 130 -11.01 -20.49 -16.61
C PHE A 130 -9.80 -19.94 -15.83
N ALA A 131 -9.35 -18.72 -16.13
CA ALA A 131 -8.24 -18.10 -15.42
C ALA A 131 -8.53 -17.99 -13.91
N LEU A 132 -9.70 -17.48 -13.54
CA LEU A 132 -10.07 -17.35 -12.13
C LEU A 132 -10.28 -18.70 -11.42
N GLY A 133 -10.78 -19.72 -12.14
CA GLY A 133 -10.87 -21.08 -11.60
C GLY A 133 -9.49 -21.62 -11.20
N ASN A 134 -8.52 -21.56 -12.12
CA ASN A 134 -7.16 -22.01 -11.82
C ASN A 134 -6.46 -21.14 -10.75
N ALA A 135 -6.74 -19.82 -10.71
CA ALA A 135 -6.23 -18.94 -9.67
C ALA A 135 -6.71 -19.35 -8.26
N VAL A 136 -8.00 -19.71 -8.14
CA VAL A 136 -8.57 -20.21 -6.88
C VAL A 136 -7.92 -21.52 -6.47
N ASP A 137 -7.84 -22.49 -7.39
CA ASP A 137 -7.30 -23.82 -7.12
C ASP A 137 -5.81 -23.74 -6.72
N ASP A 138 -5.01 -22.96 -7.45
CA ASP A 138 -3.58 -22.79 -7.15
C ASP A 138 -3.35 -22.01 -5.85
N ALA A 139 -4.12 -20.98 -5.55
CA ALA A 139 -3.96 -20.24 -4.30
C ALA A 139 -4.34 -21.10 -3.07
N TYR A 140 -5.39 -21.92 -3.17
CA TYR A 140 -5.71 -22.89 -2.12
C TYR A 140 -4.63 -23.99 -2.01
N LEU A 141 -4.13 -24.52 -3.14
CA LEU A 141 -3.06 -25.50 -3.12
C LEU A 141 -1.78 -24.94 -2.48
N ALA A 142 -1.37 -23.72 -2.86
CA ALA A 142 -0.23 -23.05 -2.24
C ALA A 142 -0.42 -22.89 -0.73
N SER A 143 -1.64 -22.58 -0.27
CA SER A 143 -1.93 -22.49 1.17
C SER A 143 -1.71 -23.80 1.91
N LEU A 144 -2.08 -24.94 1.31
CA LEU A 144 -1.84 -26.26 1.89
C LEU A 144 -0.35 -26.59 1.92
N LEU A 145 0.38 -26.24 0.85
CA LEU A 145 1.82 -26.48 0.75
C LEU A 145 2.64 -25.58 1.69
N PHE A 146 2.13 -24.41 2.07
CA PHE A 146 2.75 -23.61 3.13
C PHE A 146 2.65 -24.30 4.51
N ASP A 147 1.66 -25.16 4.73
CA ASP A 147 1.46 -25.90 5.99
C ASP A 147 2.37 -27.13 6.10
N PHE A 148 2.66 -27.78 4.97
CA PHE A 148 3.53 -28.95 4.89
C PHE A 148 5.00 -28.55 4.67
N VAL A 149 5.78 -28.44 5.74
CA VAL A 149 7.25 -28.38 5.63
C VAL A 149 7.80 -29.80 5.70
N GLU A 150 8.23 -30.35 4.56
CA GLU A 150 9.20 -31.45 4.53
C GLU A 150 10.62 -30.86 4.62
N ASP A 151 11.46 -31.47 5.46
CA ASP A 151 12.86 -31.10 5.67
C ASP A 151 13.70 -31.21 4.39
N SER A 152 14.65 -30.27 4.24
CA SER A 152 15.76 -30.19 3.26
C SER A 152 15.38 -29.67 1.85
N VAL A 153 16.12 -28.78 1.18
CA VAL A 153 17.57 -28.59 1.02
C VAL A 153 17.87 -27.10 0.76
N ASN A 154 19.04 -26.68 1.24
CA ASN A 154 19.66 -25.37 1.02
C ASN A 154 19.96 -25.11 -0.47
N VAL A 155 19.31 -24.10 -1.06
CA VAL A 155 19.75 -23.47 -2.32
C VAL A 155 19.83 -21.97 -2.07
N GLU A 156 21.05 -21.49 -1.83
CA GLU A 156 21.37 -20.07 -1.93
C GLU A 156 21.28 -19.65 -3.40
N GLU A 157 20.12 -19.13 -3.81
CA GLU A 157 20.03 -18.31 -5.02
C GLU A 157 20.08 -16.84 -4.60
N LYS A 158 21.22 -16.20 -4.90
CA LYS A 158 21.36 -14.73 -4.88
C LYS A 158 20.41 -14.16 -5.94
N MET A 159 19.16 -13.92 -5.55
CA MET A 159 18.26 -13.08 -6.33
C MET A 159 18.66 -11.63 -6.13
N GLU A 160 19.25 -11.06 -7.17
CA GLU A 160 19.44 -9.64 -7.36
C GLU A 160 18.04 -8.98 -7.32
N THR A 161 17.70 -8.32 -6.21
CA THR A 161 16.41 -7.66 -6.03
C THR A 161 16.34 -6.46 -6.96
N LYS A 162 15.59 -6.58 -8.05
CA LYS A 162 15.20 -5.42 -8.87
C LYS A 162 14.51 -4.38 -7.94
N PRO A 163 14.89 -3.10 -7.98
CA PRO A 163 14.27 -2.07 -7.15
C PRO A 163 12.75 -2.06 -7.33
N ARG A 164 12.01 -1.92 -6.23
CA ARG A 164 10.55 -1.88 -6.24
C ARG A 164 10.10 -0.63 -6.99
N ASP A 165 9.17 -0.80 -7.94
CA ASP A 165 8.55 0.32 -8.66
C ASP A 165 7.83 1.25 -7.66
N VAL A 166 7.98 2.57 -7.82
CA VAL A 166 7.34 3.61 -7.00
C VAL A 166 5.84 3.38 -6.85
N SER A 167 5.17 2.98 -7.94
CA SER A 167 3.71 2.70 -7.92
C SER A 167 3.35 1.55 -6.94
N ARG A 168 4.25 0.57 -6.82
CA ARG A 168 4.10 -0.56 -5.90
C ARG A 168 4.37 -0.11 -4.46
N LEU A 169 5.40 0.70 -4.24
CA LEU A 169 5.71 1.25 -2.91
C LEU A 169 4.58 2.14 -2.37
N GLU A 170 3.92 2.94 -3.22
CA GLU A 170 2.73 3.71 -2.83
C GLU A 170 1.54 2.81 -2.46
N THR A 171 1.35 1.72 -3.21
CA THR A 171 0.29 0.74 -2.94
C THR A 171 0.57 0.01 -1.61
N ASP A 172 1.80 -0.44 -1.41
CA ASP A 172 2.25 -1.10 -0.17
C ASP A 172 2.09 -0.15 1.02
N GLU A 173 2.47 1.13 0.89
CA GLU A 173 2.29 2.15 1.93
C GLU A 173 0.82 2.27 2.34
N PHE A 174 -0.07 2.40 1.36
CA PHE A 174 -1.51 2.53 1.60
C PHE A 174 -2.09 1.28 2.29
N SER A 175 -1.68 0.09 1.85
CA SER A 175 -2.13 -1.19 2.43
C SER A 175 -1.70 -1.33 3.89
N PHE A 176 -0.43 -1.08 4.21
CA PHE A 176 0.04 -1.19 5.60
C PHE A 176 -0.51 -0.08 6.50
N MET A 177 -0.76 1.12 5.96
CA MET A 177 -1.48 2.17 6.67
C MET A 177 -2.91 1.74 7.03
N THR A 178 -3.64 1.17 6.07
CA THR A 178 -5.01 0.67 6.28
C THR A 178 -5.02 -0.48 7.30
N ILE A 179 -4.10 -1.45 7.19
CA ILE A 179 -3.99 -2.56 8.14
C ILE A 179 -3.72 -2.05 9.55
N LYS A 180 -2.80 -1.09 9.70
CA LYS A 180 -2.50 -0.48 11.00
C LYS A 180 -3.73 0.21 11.60
N GLU A 181 -4.50 0.94 10.79
CA GLU A 181 -5.73 1.61 11.22
C GLU A 181 -6.84 0.63 11.64
N LEU A 182 -7.01 -0.48 10.89
CA LEU A 182 -7.96 -1.54 11.23
C LEU A 182 -7.63 -2.18 12.58
N PHE A 183 -6.36 -2.51 12.82
CA PHE A 183 -5.94 -3.06 14.10
C PHE A 183 -6.09 -2.04 15.23
N GLY A 184 -5.74 -0.77 15.00
CA GLY A 184 -5.98 0.31 15.96
C GLY A 184 -7.45 0.44 16.34
N THR A 185 -8.35 0.39 15.34
CA THR A 185 -9.81 0.46 15.57
C THR A 185 -10.30 -0.73 16.39
N ARG A 186 -9.89 -1.96 16.03
CA ARG A 186 -10.29 -3.17 16.78
C ARG A 186 -9.78 -3.15 18.21
N LEU A 187 -8.58 -2.61 18.46
CA LEU A 187 -8.05 -2.48 19.82
C LEU A 187 -8.91 -1.55 20.69
N VAL A 188 -9.39 -0.44 20.13
CA VAL A 188 -10.31 0.48 20.84
C VAL A 188 -11.64 -0.20 21.13
N GLU A 189 -12.21 -0.92 20.16
CA GLU A 189 -13.46 -1.68 20.36
C GLU A 189 -13.30 -2.73 21.46
N ILE A 190 -12.20 -3.49 21.47
CA ILE A 190 -11.91 -4.48 22.51
C ILE A 190 -11.77 -3.80 23.88
N GLU A 191 -11.13 -2.64 23.96
CA GLU A 191 -10.97 -1.89 25.21
C GLU A 191 -12.32 -1.45 25.78
N ASP A 192 -13.23 -0.96 24.92
CA ASP A 192 -14.60 -0.60 25.29
C ASP A 192 -15.42 -1.83 25.72
N GLU A 193 -15.32 -2.94 24.98
CA GLU A 193 -15.98 -4.22 25.32
C GLU A 193 -15.50 -4.73 26.67
N LEU A 194 -14.17 -4.80 26.89
CA LEU A 194 -13.58 -5.23 28.16
C LEU A 194 -14.04 -4.35 29.32
N THR A 195 -14.05 -3.03 29.14
CA THR A 195 -14.51 -2.09 30.17
C THR A 195 -15.97 -2.35 30.58
N ASN A 196 -16.83 -2.71 29.64
CA ASN A 196 -18.23 -3.01 29.91
C ASN A 196 -18.41 -4.38 30.57
N LEU A 197 -17.72 -5.41 30.07
CA LEU A 197 -17.81 -6.77 30.61
C LEU A 197 -17.22 -6.85 32.02
N GLU A 198 -16.11 -6.17 32.30
CA GLU A 198 -15.52 -6.11 33.65
C GLU A 198 -16.46 -5.43 34.65
N LYS A 199 -17.22 -4.41 34.23
CA LYS A 199 -18.28 -3.81 35.07
C LYS A 199 -19.45 -4.75 35.32
N GLU A 200 -19.86 -5.52 34.30
CA GLU A 200 -20.93 -6.51 34.43
C GLU A 200 -20.53 -7.63 35.40
N ALA A 201 -19.28 -8.09 35.32
CA ALA A 201 -18.74 -9.18 36.14
C ALA A 201 -18.81 -8.91 37.63
N ILE A 202 -18.69 -7.65 38.06
CA ILE A 202 -18.79 -7.24 39.46
C ILE A 202 -20.14 -7.66 40.09
N ASN A 203 -21.20 -7.75 39.29
CA ASN A 203 -22.56 -8.02 39.76
C ASN A 203 -23.05 -9.45 39.46
N LYS A 204 -22.16 -10.34 39.01
CA LYS A 204 -22.48 -11.73 38.61
C LYS A 204 -21.84 -12.73 39.57
N GLU A 205 -22.46 -13.89 39.73
CA GLU A 205 -21.96 -15.01 40.53
C GLU A 205 -22.19 -16.35 39.82
N GLY A 206 -21.55 -17.41 40.30
CA GLY A 206 -21.78 -18.77 39.79
C GLY A 206 -21.37 -18.97 38.32
N GLU A 207 -22.20 -19.68 37.55
CA GLU A 207 -21.91 -20.04 36.16
C GLU A 207 -21.82 -18.81 35.22
N ASP A 208 -22.66 -17.79 35.45
CA ASP A 208 -22.65 -16.55 34.66
C ASP A 208 -21.30 -15.81 34.79
N LEU A 209 -20.74 -15.73 35.99
CA LEU A 209 -19.45 -15.08 36.24
C LEU A 209 -18.30 -15.86 35.57
N ILE A 210 -18.35 -17.20 35.60
CA ILE A 210 -17.35 -18.05 34.96
C ILE A 210 -17.37 -17.84 33.45
N ALA A 211 -18.56 -17.85 32.84
CA ALA A 211 -18.73 -17.62 31.41
C ALA A 211 -18.22 -16.23 30.99
N LEU A 212 -18.54 -15.20 31.76
CA LEU A 212 -18.12 -13.83 31.49
C LEU A 212 -16.59 -13.66 31.60
N ASN A 213 -15.97 -14.25 32.63
CA ASN A 213 -14.51 -14.23 32.78
C ASN A 213 -13.80 -14.98 31.63
N MET A 214 -14.39 -16.05 31.10
CA MET A 214 -13.83 -16.72 29.91
C MET A 214 -13.82 -15.80 28.69
N VAL A 215 -14.88 -15.03 28.47
CA VAL A 215 -14.94 -14.04 27.36
C VAL A 215 -13.93 -12.92 27.58
N ILE A 216 -13.82 -12.38 28.80
CA ILE A 216 -12.83 -11.36 29.15
C ILE A 216 -11.40 -11.85 28.87
N GLU A 217 -11.06 -13.07 29.28
CA GLU A 217 -9.75 -13.65 29.03
C GLU A 217 -9.48 -13.87 27.53
N GLN A 218 -10.49 -14.26 26.76
CA GLN A 218 -10.37 -14.37 25.31
C GLN A 218 -10.12 -13.01 24.66
N LEU A 219 -10.86 -11.97 25.05
CA LEU A 219 -10.69 -10.61 24.55
C LEU A 219 -9.33 -10.02 24.94
N LYS A 220 -8.81 -10.31 26.14
CA LYS A 220 -7.44 -9.92 26.54
C LYS A 220 -6.37 -10.58 25.68
N LYS A 221 -6.52 -11.88 25.36
CA LYS A 221 -5.61 -12.56 24.42
C LYS A 221 -5.68 -11.96 23.01
N GLU A 222 -6.89 -11.66 22.55
CA GLU A 222 -7.12 -10.98 21.27
C GLU A 222 -6.43 -9.61 21.25
N GLN A 223 -6.62 -8.79 22.29
CA GLN A 223 -5.98 -7.47 22.45
C GLN A 223 -4.45 -7.56 22.30
N VAL A 224 -3.80 -8.52 22.98
CA VAL A 224 -2.35 -8.71 22.89
C VAL A 224 -1.91 -9.10 21.47
N SER A 225 -2.64 -10.00 20.81
CA SER A 225 -2.35 -10.39 19.43
C SER A 225 -2.45 -9.20 18.48
N PHE A 226 -3.57 -8.47 18.53
CA PHE A 226 -3.80 -7.31 17.67
C PHE A 226 -2.80 -6.18 17.92
N SER A 227 -2.35 -5.99 19.17
CA SER A 227 -1.29 -5.03 19.50
C SER A 227 0.03 -5.40 18.84
N ASN A 228 0.40 -6.69 18.84
CA ASN A 228 1.61 -7.17 18.16
C ASN A 228 1.49 -7.03 16.64
N ASP A 229 0.34 -7.37 16.06
CA ASP A 229 0.09 -7.24 14.63
C ASP A 229 0.10 -5.77 14.17
N MET A 230 -0.44 -4.85 14.99
CA MET A 230 -0.37 -3.40 14.76
C MET A 230 1.07 -2.91 14.76
N LYS A 231 1.90 -3.37 15.72
CA LYS A 231 3.32 -3.03 15.78
C LYS A 231 4.06 -3.53 14.54
N ASN A 232 3.89 -4.80 14.18
CA ASN A 232 4.52 -5.40 13.01
C ASN A 232 4.15 -4.68 11.70
N SER A 233 2.88 -4.34 11.52
CA SER A 233 2.40 -3.55 10.38
C SER A 233 2.97 -2.13 10.38
N GLY A 234 3.13 -1.53 11.56
CA GLY A 234 3.80 -0.24 11.74
C GLY A 234 5.27 -0.27 11.31
N ASP A 235 6.01 -1.28 11.74
CA ASP A 235 7.44 -1.43 11.40
C ASP A 235 7.64 -1.64 9.89
N LYS A 236 6.75 -2.42 9.24
CA LYS A 236 6.74 -2.57 7.78
C LYS A 236 6.37 -1.29 7.05
N LEU A 237 5.41 -0.52 7.56
CA LEU A 237 5.06 0.78 6.99
C LEU A 237 6.26 1.73 7.02
N VAL A 238 7.03 1.73 8.11
CA VAL A 238 8.25 2.54 8.22
C VAL A 238 9.26 2.17 7.14
N SER A 239 9.56 0.87 6.95
CA SER A 239 10.53 0.44 5.94
C SER A 239 10.08 0.80 4.52
N ILE A 240 8.80 0.63 4.20
CA ILE A 240 8.23 1.02 2.89
C ILE A 240 8.32 2.53 2.68
N ARG A 241 8.01 3.34 3.70
CA ARG A 241 8.07 4.80 3.59
C ARG A 241 9.49 5.32 3.38
N ASN A 242 10.48 4.70 4.03
CA ASN A 242 11.88 5.03 3.80
C ASN A 242 12.30 4.75 2.35
N GLU A 243 11.99 3.57 1.81
CA GLU A 243 12.24 3.26 0.40
C GLU A 243 11.47 4.19 -0.55
N LEU A 244 10.19 4.42 -0.28
CA LEU A 244 9.34 5.30 -1.09
C LEU A 244 9.90 6.73 -1.12
N SER A 245 10.39 7.25 0.01
CA SER A 245 10.96 8.59 0.05
C SER A 245 12.23 8.71 -0.79
N GLU A 246 13.09 7.69 -0.79
CA GLU A 246 14.31 7.71 -1.60
C GLU A 246 14.01 7.59 -3.10
N GLU A 247 13.12 6.68 -3.48
CA GLU A 247 12.76 6.46 -4.88
C GLU A 247 11.99 7.65 -5.49
N MET A 248 11.10 8.28 -4.71
CA MET A 248 10.34 9.45 -5.17
C MET A 248 11.21 10.68 -5.46
N LEU A 249 12.40 10.78 -4.86
CA LEU A 249 13.35 11.85 -5.16
C LEU A 249 14.04 11.70 -6.52
N LYS A 250 14.10 10.47 -7.05
CA LYS A 250 14.70 10.15 -8.34
C LYS A 250 13.75 10.43 -9.51
N VAL A 251 12.46 10.56 -9.24
CA VAL A 251 11.45 10.81 -10.28
C VAL A 251 11.28 12.31 -10.50
N VAL A 252 11.38 12.74 -11.76
CA VAL A 252 11.18 14.15 -12.18
C VAL A 252 9.79 14.28 -12.82
N ASP A 253 8.77 14.42 -11.98
CA ASP A 253 7.37 14.55 -12.40
C ASP A 253 6.60 15.45 -11.43
N ALA A 254 5.93 16.48 -11.96
CA ALA A 254 5.15 17.42 -11.18
C ALA A 254 3.94 16.79 -10.47
N THR A 255 3.42 15.67 -10.97
CA THR A 255 2.26 14.97 -10.39
C THR A 255 2.55 14.32 -9.03
N ILE A 256 3.82 14.09 -8.74
CA ILE A 256 4.29 13.50 -7.48
C ILE A 256 4.27 14.51 -6.32
N PHE A 257 4.49 15.79 -6.65
CA PHE A 257 4.53 16.83 -5.63
C PHE A 257 3.14 17.06 -5.01
N THR A 258 3.10 17.08 -3.68
CA THR A 258 1.88 17.39 -2.93
C THR A 258 2.19 18.14 -1.64
N THR A 259 1.23 18.95 -1.20
CA THR A 259 1.25 19.64 0.10
C THR A 259 0.23 19.03 1.09
N GLN A 260 -0.32 17.86 0.77
CA GLN A 260 -1.39 17.20 1.52
C GLN A 260 -0.95 15.90 2.21
N LYS A 261 0.30 15.45 2.05
CA LYS A 261 0.79 14.17 2.62
C LYS A 261 1.27 14.37 4.06
N GLN A 262 0.32 14.43 4.99
CA GLN A 262 0.58 14.69 6.41
C GLN A 262 1.18 13.47 7.13
N GLY A 263 2.03 13.72 8.13
CA GLY A 263 2.61 12.70 9.01
C GLY A 263 3.52 11.69 8.31
N PHE A 264 3.95 11.98 7.07
CA PHE A 264 4.81 11.07 6.31
C PHE A 264 6.21 11.03 6.91
N TYR A 265 6.88 12.19 6.97
CA TYR A 265 8.18 12.33 7.62
C TYR A 265 8.02 12.44 9.14
N ASN A 266 8.85 11.71 9.87
CA ASN A 266 8.87 11.66 11.33
C ASN A 266 10.22 11.06 11.80
N GLU A 267 10.40 10.89 13.10
CA GLU A 267 11.63 10.36 13.70
C GLU A 267 12.07 9.00 13.12
N ASN A 268 11.12 8.14 12.71
CA ASN A 268 11.40 6.82 12.12
C ASN A 268 11.46 6.84 10.57
N VAL A 269 10.96 7.91 9.97
CA VAL A 269 10.98 8.16 8.52
C VAL A 269 11.59 9.54 8.29
N PRO A 270 12.91 9.69 8.45
CA PRO A 270 13.56 11.00 8.36
C PRO A 270 13.53 11.52 6.91
N ILE A 271 13.66 12.84 6.76
CA ILE A 271 13.83 13.43 5.42
C ILE A 271 15.20 12.96 4.87
N PRO A 272 15.26 12.38 3.66
CA PRO A 272 16.52 11.91 3.08
C PRO A 272 17.59 13.01 3.05
N LEU A 273 18.82 12.65 3.43
CA LEU A 273 19.97 13.56 3.51
C LEU A 273 20.96 13.27 2.38
N ASN A 274 21.39 14.32 1.68
CA ASN A 274 22.41 14.27 0.62
C ASN A 274 22.07 13.27 -0.50
N THR A 275 20.79 13.15 -0.85
CA THR A 275 20.34 12.28 -1.95
C THR A 275 20.86 12.78 -3.30
N GLU A 276 21.37 11.86 -4.11
CA GLU A 276 21.80 12.16 -5.47
C GLU A 276 20.62 12.63 -6.34
N LEU A 277 20.86 13.64 -7.16
CA LEU A 277 19.86 14.16 -8.09
C LEU A 277 19.88 13.36 -9.38
N PRO A 278 18.71 13.14 -10.03
CA PRO A 278 18.67 12.48 -11.33
C PRO A 278 19.43 13.29 -12.38
N GLU A 279 19.89 12.59 -13.42
CA GLU A 279 20.53 13.22 -14.58
C GLU A 279 19.55 14.11 -15.35
N GLY A 280 20.10 15.09 -16.06
CA GLY A 280 19.33 16.07 -16.82
C GLY A 280 18.99 17.33 -16.02
N LEU A 281 18.05 18.11 -16.57
CA LEU A 281 17.57 19.34 -15.98
C LEU A 281 16.52 19.04 -14.92
N VAL A 282 16.72 19.55 -13.70
CA VAL A 282 15.79 19.41 -12.58
C VAL A 282 15.61 20.75 -11.90
N TYR A 283 14.37 21.23 -11.86
CA TYR A 283 13.95 22.29 -10.97
C TYR A 283 13.48 21.72 -9.64
N LYS A 284 13.82 22.39 -8.54
CA LYS A 284 13.32 22.08 -7.20
C LYS A 284 12.89 23.36 -6.51
N ILE A 285 12.10 23.27 -5.45
CA ILE A 285 11.78 24.43 -4.61
C ILE A 285 12.63 24.38 -3.37
N GLN A 286 13.52 25.36 -3.18
CA GLN A 286 14.25 25.50 -1.93
C GLN A 286 13.29 26.12 -0.90
N VAL A 287 12.92 25.33 0.10
CA VAL A 287 11.96 25.69 1.14
C VAL A 287 12.61 26.56 2.22
N GLY A 288 13.88 26.30 2.51
CA GLY A 288 14.63 27.06 3.49
C GLY A 288 16.09 26.63 3.59
N PHE A 289 16.83 27.40 4.38
CA PHE A 289 18.23 27.17 4.71
C PHE A 289 18.41 27.49 6.20
N PHE A 290 18.76 26.47 6.99
CA PHE A 290 18.71 26.54 8.45
C PHE A 290 20.03 26.12 9.06
N GLN A 291 20.39 26.73 10.20
CA GLN A 291 21.67 26.46 10.89
C GLN A 291 21.71 25.10 11.61
N ASN A 292 20.57 24.45 11.79
CA ASN A 292 20.50 23.10 12.35
C ASN A 292 19.43 22.32 11.59
N GLN A 293 19.48 21.00 11.68
CA GLN A 293 18.39 20.16 11.20
C GLN A 293 17.13 20.52 11.99
N LEU A 294 16.05 20.83 11.27
CA LEU A 294 14.75 21.05 11.88
C LEU A 294 13.99 19.73 12.02
N PRO A 295 13.11 19.58 13.04
CA PRO A 295 12.25 18.43 13.15
C PRO A 295 11.38 18.24 11.89
N GLU A 296 11.12 16.99 11.54
CA GLU A 296 10.37 16.60 10.33
C GLU A 296 8.98 17.23 10.31
N ALA A 297 8.33 17.31 11.48
CA ALA A 297 7.02 17.93 11.66
C ALA A 297 6.97 19.40 11.26
N HIS A 298 8.11 20.11 11.20
CA HIS A 298 8.16 21.47 10.67
C HIS A 298 7.67 21.50 9.22
N PHE A 299 8.06 20.50 8.42
CA PHE A 299 7.79 20.41 6.99
C PHE A 299 6.54 19.60 6.64
N ASP A 300 5.63 19.42 7.60
CA ASP A 300 4.47 18.53 7.45
C ASP A 300 3.59 18.86 6.24
N GLY A 301 3.15 17.80 5.56
CA GLY A 301 2.35 17.87 4.35
C GLY A 301 3.15 18.03 3.06
N ILE A 302 4.40 18.51 3.08
CA ILE A 302 5.21 18.69 1.87
C ILE A 302 5.89 17.38 1.49
N PHE A 303 5.65 16.91 0.27
CA PHE A 303 6.24 15.68 -0.24
C PHE A 303 6.48 15.77 -1.76
N PRO A 304 7.58 15.19 -2.28
CA PRO A 304 8.73 14.66 -1.56
C PRO A 304 9.66 15.77 -1.10
N LEU A 305 10.38 15.55 0.01
CA LEU A 305 11.41 16.45 0.54
C LEU A 305 12.78 15.79 0.49
N ALA A 306 13.80 16.61 0.26
CA ALA A 306 15.20 16.24 0.44
C ALA A 306 15.91 17.30 1.26
N SER A 307 16.88 16.87 2.05
CA SER A 307 17.80 17.73 2.78
C SER A 307 19.23 17.59 2.22
N GLU A 308 19.97 18.67 2.23
CA GLU A 308 21.37 18.74 1.82
C GLU A 308 22.16 19.44 2.93
N GLN A 309 23.21 18.80 3.43
CA GLN A 309 24.15 19.43 4.34
C GLN A 309 25.16 20.24 3.53
N VAL A 310 25.04 21.57 3.59
CA VAL A 310 25.88 22.49 2.81
C VAL A 310 27.19 22.79 3.52
N ASP A 311 27.24 22.63 4.85
CA ASP A 311 28.41 22.69 5.73
C ASP A 311 28.10 21.98 7.08
N ASN A 312 29.04 21.92 8.02
CA ASN A 312 28.84 21.25 9.33
C ASN A 312 27.62 21.74 10.14
N VAL A 313 27.15 22.96 9.89
CA VAL A 313 26.09 23.64 10.64
C VAL A 313 25.05 24.28 9.72
N TYR A 314 24.88 23.82 8.48
CA TYR A 314 23.80 24.36 7.64
C TYR A 314 23.14 23.29 6.79
N PHE A 315 21.80 23.29 6.84
CA PHE A 315 20.94 22.37 6.13
C PHE A 315 20.04 23.13 5.17
N ARG A 316 20.05 22.70 3.91
CA ARG A 316 19.14 23.17 2.87
C ARG A 316 18.04 22.14 2.70
N TYR A 317 16.79 22.60 2.62
CA TYR A 317 15.65 21.74 2.33
C TYR A 317 15.07 22.09 0.97
N THR A 318 14.85 21.07 0.16
CA THR A 318 14.25 21.20 -1.16
C THR A 318 13.04 20.28 -1.30
N ALA A 319 12.05 20.72 -2.05
CA ALA A 319 10.82 19.98 -2.29
C ALA A 319 10.56 19.78 -3.77
N GLY A 320 10.10 18.58 -4.10
CA GLY A 320 9.76 18.15 -5.46
C GLY A 320 10.96 18.11 -6.42
N SER A 321 10.71 17.54 -7.59
CA SER A 321 11.62 17.49 -8.74
C SER A 321 10.77 17.72 -9.99
N PHE A 322 11.06 18.78 -10.74
CA PHE A 322 10.25 19.22 -11.88
C PHE A 322 11.14 19.37 -13.11
N SER A 323 10.63 19.02 -14.28
CA SER A 323 11.35 19.20 -15.55
C SER A 323 11.06 20.56 -16.20
N VAL A 324 9.93 21.18 -15.84
CA VAL A 324 9.44 22.44 -16.41
C VAL A 324 9.41 23.53 -15.34
N TYR A 325 9.97 24.71 -15.63
CA TYR A 325 10.04 25.82 -14.67
C TYR A 325 8.65 26.26 -14.16
N GLN A 326 7.66 26.27 -15.06
CA GLN A 326 6.31 26.69 -14.72
C GLN A 326 5.63 25.74 -13.72
N GLU A 327 5.95 24.44 -13.74
CA GLU A 327 5.45 23.46 -12.77
C GLU A 327 6.06 23.70 -11.39
N ALA A 328 7.37 23.91 -11.33
CA ALA A 328 8.06 24.30 -10.09
C ALA A 328 7.50 25.60 -9.51
N LYS A 329 7.17 26.57 -10.37
CA LYS A 329 6.55 27.83 -9.95
C LYS A 329 5.14 27.63 -9.39
N ASN A 330 4.35 26.73 -9.97
CA ASN A 330 3.03 26.40 -9.44
C ASN A 330 3.14 25.71 -8.07
N ALA A 331 4.05 24.76 -7.93
CA ALA A 331 4.31 24.10 -6.66
C ALA A 331 4.85 25.09 -5.59
N LEU A 332 5.66 26.08 -5.98
CA LEU A 332 6.09 27.16 -5.09
C LEU A 332 4.90 27.94 -4.52
N LEU A 333 3.84 28.19 -5.30
CA LEU A 333 2.64 28.85 -4.78
C LEU A 333 1.97 28.02 -3.68
N GLU A 334 1.94 26.69 -3.81
CA GLU A 334 1.41 25.80 -2.78
C GLU A 334 2.29 25.78 -1.52
N ILE A 335 3.61 25.78 -1.67
CA ILE A 335 4.56 25.90 -0.55
C ILE A 335 4.42 27.26 0.16
N ASN A 336 4.24 28.34 -0.59
CA ASN A 336 3.96 29.66 -0.03
C ASN A 336 2.65 29.70 0.76
N LYS A 337 1.60 28.98 0.33
CA LYS A 337 0.34 28.87 1.09
C LYS A 337 0.52 28.12 2.40
N LYS A 338 1.49 27.21 2.49
CA LYS A 338 1.88 26.50 3.73
C LYS A 338 2.68 27.37 4.72
N GLY A 339 3.09 28.58 4.32
CA GLY A 339 3.75 29.55 5.21
C GLY A 339 5.21 29.84 4.86
N TYR A 340 5.79 29.12 3.91
CA TYR A 340 7.19 29.26 3.49
C TYR A 340 7.38 30.39 2.48
N LYS A 341 7.14 31.64 2.89
CA LYS A 341 7.07 32.80 1.98
C LYS A 341 8.38 33.12 1.26
N ASP A 342 9.51 32.74 1.85
CA ASP A 342 10.84 32.97 1.30
C ASP A 342 11.32 31.81 0.41
N ALA A 343 10.46 30.81 0.16
CA ALA A 343 10.80 29.72 -0.73
C ALA A 343 10.98 30.22 -2.17
N PHE A 344 11.89 29.60 -2.91
CA PHE A 344 12.16 29.98 -4.30
C PHE A 344 12.58 28.78 -5.14
N VAL A 345 12.43 28.92 -6.46
CA VAL A 345 12.82 27.87 -7.42
C VAL A 345 14.35 27.88 -7.60
N VAL A 346 14.95 26.70 -7.54
CA VAL A 346 16.36 26.44 -7.86
C VAL A 346 16.43 25.45 -9.02
N ALA A 347 17.51 25.49 -9.79
CA ALA A 347 17.72 24.59 -10.91
C ALA A 347 19.06 23.86 -10.81
N TYR A 348 19.06 22.60 -11.23
CA TYR A 348 20.22 21.73 -11.30
C TYR A 348 20.28 21.11 -12.70
N PHE A 349 21.48 20.88 -13.19
CA PHE A 349 21.75 20.13 -14.41
C PHE A 349 22.83 19.10 -14.12
N ASN A 350 22.51 17.81 -14.25
CA ASN A 350 23.41 16.69 -13.92
C ASN A 350 24.01 16.84 -12.50
N GLY A 351 23.15 17.06 -11.51
CA GLY A 351 23.53 17.25 -10.11
C GLY A 351 24.20 18.58 -9.77
N LYS A 352 24.56 19.42 -10.74
CA LYS A 352 25.21 20.71 -10.50
C LYS A 352 24.20 21.85 -10.54
N LYS A 353 24.23 22.72 -9.52
CA LYS A 353 23.38 23.92 -9.48
C LYS A 353 23.73 24.86 -10.63
N ILE A 354 22.71 25.35 -11.34
CA ILE A 354 22.84 26.32 -12.43
C ILE A 354 21.88 27.50 -12.21
N THR A 355 22.07 28.59 -12.95
CA THR A 355 21.15 29.73 -12.88
C THR A 355 19.82 29.40 -13.57
N ILE A 356 18.72 30.03 -13.14
CA ILE A 356 17.41 29.88 -13.81
C ILE A 356 17.49 30.30 -15.28
N SER A 357 18.28 31.32 -15.61
CA SER A 357 18.45 31.75 -17.01
C SER A 357 19.15 30.69 -17.87
N GLU A 358 20.07 29.91 -17.32
CA GLU A 358 20.70 28.78 -18.02
C GLU A 358 19.74 27.60 -18.12
N ALA A 359 19.04 27.28 -17.04
CA ALA A 359 18.05 26.22 -16.97
C ALA A 359 16.97 26.36 -18.04
N LEU A 360 16.41 27.56 -18.20
CA LEU A 360 15.41 27.85 -19.23
C LEU A 360 15.93 27.64 -20.66
N LYS A 361 17.25 27.75 -20.91
CA LYS A 361 17.83 27.44 -22.23
C LYS A 361 17.89 25.93 -22.49
N PHE A 362 18.03 25.11 -21.44
CA PHE A 362 18.00 23.66 -21.54
C PHE A 362 16.55 23.14 -21.67
N GLU A 363 15.60 23.79 -21.01
CA GLU A 363 14.17 23.45 -21.09
C GLU A 363 13.59 23.59 -22.51
N ILE A 364 14.03 24.59 -23.28
CA ILE A 364 13.56 24.85 -24.65
C ILE A 364 14.03 23.78 -25.67
N LYS A 365 14.94 22.88 -25.29
CA LYS A 365 15.60 21.95 -26.22
C LYS A 365 15.09 20.50 -26.19
N ASN A 366 14.08 20.17 -25.39
CA ASN A 366 13.52 18.81 -25.32
C ASN A 366 12.03 18.76 -25.67
#